data_AF-A0A1X6N8R9-F1
#
_entry.id   AF-A0A1X6N8R9-F1
#
_cell.length_a   1.000
_cell.length_b   1.000
_cell.length_c   1.000
_cell.angle_alpha   90.00
_cell.angle_beta   90.00
_cell.angle_gamma   90.00
#
_symmetry.space_group_name_H-M   'P 1'
#
loop_
_entity.id
_entity.type
_entity.pdbx_description
1 polymer ?
#
loop_
_entity_poly.entity_id
_entity_poly.type
_entity_poly.pdbx_seq_one_letter_code
_entity_poly.pdbx_strand_id
1 'polypeptide(L)'
;AMVGQYATAVPVGKVLDRYGPRCSSLLASIMLSVGYGLFALEYSRTPERIEGASPSAFAHLVLSFGFLGVGTLFSYFALLFAATKTFPQYMGFATGTSLAIFGTSPLFLSMIVSRLFSTTSSGVDVARFFVFMAILTGSEYAEDRLVDQDERTSLLAPSVKSVANVVVVPAPEPDDLAAIDLLKEPSFWVLALIVSLVVGAAEMIKSNIGLVVLSLSTASGAQDISRQVQVIAVSDTLTRLLVGPFADVVSPVASYSSGGVWAFPRKPYITRIHFLATASLLFTTTFLWQILAARSQGALWPLSISTGIANGTIFTMLYVKICTAVHDVY
;
A
#
# COMPACT_ATOMS: atom_id res chain seq x y z
N ALA A 1 -10.52 -11.31 -0.53
CA ALA A 1 -9.73 -10.12 -0.15
C ALA A 1 -9.41 -9.23 -1.36
N MET A 2 -8.56 -9.65 -2.30
CA MET A 2 -8.14 -8.78 -3.44
C MET A 2 -9.31 -8.28 -4.29
N VAL A 3 -10.29 -9.14 -4.60
CA VAL A 3 -11.51 -8.73 -5.33
C VAL A 3 -12.25 -7.62 -4.58
N GLY A 4 -12.32 -7.70 -3.25
CA GLY A 4 -12.95 -6.66 -2.42
C GLY A 4 -12.20 -5.34 -2.50
N GLN A 5 -10.86 -5.36 -2.47
CA GLN A 5 -10.03 -4.16 -2.62
C GLN A 5 -10.25 -3.49 -3.98
N TYR A 6 -10.22 -4.26 -5.08
CA TYR A 6 -10.38 -3.70 -6.42
C TYR A 6 -11.80 -3.20 -6.70
N ALA A 7 -12.83 -3.94 -6.25
CA ALA A 7 -14.22 -3.54 -6.46
C ALA A 7 -14.59 -2.27 -5.68
N THR A 8 -13.94 -2.00 -4.55
CA THR A 8 -14.30 -0.88 -3.67
C THR A 8 -13.35 0.32 -3.73
N ALA A 9 -12.28 0.26 -4.51
CA ALA A 9 -11.30 1.36 -4.62
C ALA A 9 -11.92 2.72 -4.98
N VAL A 10 -12.76 2.77 -6.01
CA VAL A 10 -13.39 4.02 -6.46
C VAL A 10 -14.42 4.55 -5.45
N PRO A 11 -15.36 3.73 -4.93
CA PRO A 11 -16.27 4.17 -3.87
C PRO A 11 -15.55 4.67 -2.60
N VAL A 12 -14.53 3.95 -2.14
CA VAL A 12 -13.76 4.31 -0.94
C VAL A 12 -13.09 5.67 -1.13
N GLY A 13 -12.48 5.93 -2.29
CA GLY A 13 -11.89 7.24 -2.61
C GLY A 13 -12.92 8.38 -2.48
N LYS A 14 -14.13 8.21 -3.04
CA LYS A 14 -15.21 9.21 -2.92
C LYS A 14 -15.65 9.44 -1.48
N VAL A 15 -15.74 8.38 -0.66
CA VAL A 15 -16.10 8.48 0.76
C VAL A 15 -15.02 9.26 1.51
N LEU A 16 -13.74 8.95 1.25
CA LEU A 16 -12.61 9.60 1.88
C LEU A 16 -12.50 11.08 1.51
N ASP A 17 -12.74 11.42 0.25
CA ASP A 17 -12.74 12.81 -0.21
C ASP A 17 -13.86 13.63 0.43
N ARG A 18 -15.03 13.01 0.69
CA ARG A 18 -16.21 13.70 1.24
C ARG A 18 -16.23 13.78 2.77
N TYR A 19 -15.87 12.69 3.45
CA TYR A 19 -15.99 12.56 4.91
C TYR A 19 -14.65 12.64 5.65
N GLY A 20 -13.54 12.63 4.91
CA GLY A 20 -12.19 12.72 5.46
C GLY A 20 -11.64 11.42 6.07
N PRO A 21 -10.39 11.45 6.56
CA PRO A 21 -9.66 10.26 7.03
C PRO A 21 -10.26 9.58 8.27
N ARG A 22 -10.91 10.33 9.18
CA ARG A 22 -11.49 9.75 10.41
C ARG A 22 -12.65 8.81 10.14
N CYS A 23 -13.63 9.25 9.35
CA CYS A 23 -14.76 8.39 9.02
C CYS A 23 -14.32 7.13 8.28
N SER A 24 -13.27 7.22 7.46
CA SER A 24 -12.68 6.04 6.82
C SER A 24 -11.96 5.11 7.80
N SER A 25 -11.17 5.62 8.76
CA SER A 25 -10.50 4.75 9.75
C SER A 25 -11.51 4.07 10.66
N LEU A 26 -12.56 4.79 11.07
CA LEU A 26 -13.67 4.24 11.84
C LEU A 26 -14.37 3.11 11.07
N LEU A 27 -14.73 3.34 9.80
CA LEU A 27 -15.34 2.30 8.98
C LEU A 27 -14.39 1.12 8.76
N ALA A 28 -13.08 1.36 8.62
CA ALA A 28 -12.08 0.30 8.53
C ALA A 28 -12.07 -0.59 9.77
N SER A 29 -12.03 0.00 10.97
CA SER A 29 -11.99 -0.73 12.24
C SER A 29 -13.20 -1.67 12.40
N ILE A 30 -14.41 -1.19 12.06
CA ILE A 30 -15.64 -1.97 12.10
C ILE A 30 -15.59 -3.12 11.10
N MET A 31 -15.22 -2.84 9.84
CA MET A 31 -15.17 -3.84 8.78
C MET A 31 -14.09 -4.91 9.04
N LEU A 32 -12.92 -4.52 9.56
CA LEU A 32 -11.84 -5.44 9.93
C LEU A 32 -12.23 -6.30 11.14
N SER A 33 -12.77 -5.69 12.19
CA SER A 33 -13.21 -6.43 13.40
C SER A 33 -14.31 -7.44 13.07
N VAL A 34 -15.32 -7.04 12.30
CA VAL A 34 -16.38 -7.95 11.80
C VAL A 34 -15.80 -9.03 10.89
N GLY A 35 -14.92 -8.69 9.95
CA GLY A 35 -14.32 -9.67 9.04
C GLY A 35 -13.48 -10.73 9.75
N TYR A 36 -12.64 -10.32 10.71
CA TYR A 36 -11.83 -11.24 11.52
C TYR A 36 -12.70 -12.08 12.48
N GLY A 37 -13.72 -11.47 13.10
CA GLY A 37 -14.64 -12.14 14.00
C GLY A 37 -15.50 -13.19 13.31
N LEU A 38 -16.06 -12.87 12.13
CA LEU A 38 -16.84 -13.83 11.34
C LEU A 38 -15.98 -15.03 10.89
N PHE A 39 -14.74 -14.78 10.47
CA PHE A 39 -13.82 -15.87 10.13
C PHE A 39 -13.51 -16.76 11.34
N ALA A 40 -13.22 -16.16 12.50
CA ALA A 40 -12.95 -16.92 13.72
C ALA A 40 -14.14 -17.79 14.15
N LEU A 41 -15.36 -17.24 14.05
CA LEU A 41 -16.59 -17.98 14.34
C LEU A 41 -16.78 -19.16 13.39
N GLU A 42 -16.62 -18.94 12.09
CA GLU A 42 -16.77 -20.02 11.10
C GLU A 42 -15.71 -21.11 11.28
N TYR A 43 -14.46 -20.71 11.53
CA TYR A 43 -13.36 -21.64 11.80
C TYR A 43 -13.63 -22.49 13.06
N SER A 44 -14.11 -21.89 14.14
CA SER A 44 -14.42 -22.59 15.40
C SER A 44 -15.57 -23.60 15.28
N ARG A 45 -16.47 -23.40 14.31
CA ARG A 45 -17.62 -24.29 14.04
C ARG A 45 -17.28 -25.42 13.07
N THR A 46 -16.12 -25.36 12.42
CA THR A 46 -15.73 -26.34 11.42
C THR A 46 -15.14 -27.59 12.09
N PRO A 47 -15.73 -28.79 11.90
CA PRO A 47 -15.16 -30.02 12.44
C PRO A 47 -13.83 -30.38 11.75
N GLU A 48 -12.92 -31.06 12.47
CA GLU A 48 -11.57 -31.42 11.99
C GLU A 48 -11.55 -32.29 10.71
N ARG A 49 -12.66 -32.97 10.40
CA ARG A 49 -12.82 -33.81 9.21
C ARG A 49 -13.96 -33.28 8.36
N ILE A 50 -13.61 -32.71 7.20
CA ILE A 50 -14.57 -32.17 6.24
C ILE A 50 -14.96 -33.27 5.25
N GLU A 51 -16.20 -33.75 5.29
CA GLU A 51 -16.72 -34.78 4.37
C GLU A 51 -17.12 -34.22 2.99
N GLY A 52 -17.19 -32.88 2.84
CA GLY A 52 -17.43 -32.21 1.57
C GLY A 52 -17.45 -30.69 1.68
N ALA A 53 -17.27 -29.99 0.56
CA ALA A 53 -17.35 -28.53 0.51
C ALA A 53 -18.81 -28.07 0.72
N SER A 54 -19.12 -27.54 1.90
CA SER A 54 -20.43 -26.93 2.15
C SER A 54 -20.53 -25.57 1.44
N PRO A 55 -21.56 -25.33 0.61
CA PRO A 55 -21.78 -24.03 -0.04
C PRO A 55 -21.94 -22.88 0.95
N SER A 56 -22.50 -23.14 2.14
CA SER A 56 -22.68 -22.11 3.18
C SER A 56 -21.36 -21.65 3.79
N ALA A 57 -20.44 -22.59 4.06
CA ALA A 57 -19.11 -22.27 4.58
C ALA A 57 -18.30 -21.45 3.57
N PHE A 58 -18.40 -21.81 2.28
CA PHE A 58 -17.79 -21.01 1.22
C PHE A 58 -18.35 -19.58 1.19
N ALA A 59 -19.68 -19.40 1.30
CA ALA A 59 -20.30 -18.08 1.31
C ALA A 59 -19.85 -17.24 2.53
N HIS A 60 -19.80 -17.83 3.73
CA HIS A 60 -19.32 -17.13 4.93
C HIS A 60 -17.84 -16.71 4.82
N LEU A 61 -16.99 -17.56 4.24
CA LEU A 61 -15.59 -17.24 3.98
C LEU A 61 -15.45 -16.11 2.97
N VAL A 62 -16.19 -16.16 1.85
CA VAL A 62 -16.20 -15.10 0.83
C VAL A 62 -16.62 -13.77 1.44
N LEU A 63 -17.69 -13.78 2.25
CA LEU A 63 -18.18 -12.59 2.94
C LEU A 63 -17.14 -12.05 3.94
N SER A 64 -16.55 -12.91 4.76
CA SER A 64 -15.51 -12.53 5.74
C SER A 64 -14.28 -11.91 5.05
N PHE A 65 -13.76 -12.57 4.02
CA PHE A 65 -12.63 -12.05 3.23
C PHE A 65 -13.00 -10.84 2.36
N GLY A 66 -14.28 -10.64 2.07
CA GLY A 66 -14.82 -9.43 1.45
C GLY A 66 -14.70 -8.25 2.41
N PHE A 67 -15.25 -8.38 3.62
CA PHE A 67 -15.14 -7.38 4.69
C PHE A 67 -13.69 -7.02 5.02
N LEU A 68 -12.82 -8.02 5.17
CA LEU A 68 -11.38 -7.80 5.38
C LEU A 68 -10.75 -7.00 4.23
N GLY A 69 -11.11 -7.30 2.98
CA GLY A 69 -10.60 -6.59 1.81
C GLY A 69 -11.01 -5.11 1.79
N VAL A 70 -12.28 -4.83 2.06
CA VAL A 70 -12.83 -3.46 2.10
C VAL A 70 -12.26 -2.67 3.27
N GLY A 71 -12.22 -3.26 4.48
CA GLY A 71 -11.65 -2.62 5.67
C GLY A 71 -10.17 -2.28 5.52
N THR A 72 -9.39 -3.18 4.89
CA THR A 72 -7.97 -2.92 4.59
C THR A 72 -7.81 -1.68 3.71
N LEU A 73 -8.66 -1.51 2.70
CA LEU A 73 -8.58 -0.38 1.78
C LEU A 73 -8.93 0.96 2.45
N PHE A 74 -9.96 0.96 3.30
CA PHE A 74 -10.31 2.13 4.10
C PHE A 74 -9.18 2.55 5.05
N SER A 75 -8.59 1.60 5.79
CA SER A 75 -7.47 1.88 6.72
C SER A 75 -6.26 2.41 5.95
N TYR A 76 -5.93 1.77 4.83
CA TYR A 76 -4.79 2.13 4.01
C TYR A 76 -4.90 3.55 3.44
N PHE A 77 -6.04 3.91 2.84
CA PHE A 77 -6.22 5.27 2.33
C PHE A 77 -6.38 6.32 3.44
N ALA A 78 -7.00 5.99 4.58
CA ALA A 78 -7.08 6.88 5.73
C ALA A 78 -5.68 7.30 6.20
N LEU A 79 -4.77 6.32 6.37
CA LEU A 79 -3.39 6.56 6.79
C LEU A 79 -2.62 7.42 5.76
N LEU A 80 -2.75 7.11 4.47
CA LEU A 80 -2.06 7.86 3.41
C LEU A 80 -2.54 9.31 3.33
N PHE A 81 -3.86 9.54 3.36
CA PHE A 81 -4.42 10.89 3.30
C PHE A 81 -4.12 11.69 4.57
N ALA A 82 -4.14 11.06 5.75
CA ALA A 82 -3.73 11.71 6.99
C ALA A 82 -2.26 12.12 6.92
N ALA A 83 -1.36 11.18 6.60
CA ALA A 83 0.08 11.43 6.56
C ALA A 83 0.49 12.52 5.55
N THR A 84 -0.11 12.52 4.35
CA THR A 84 0.17 13.53 3.31
C THR A 84 -0.37 14.91 3.65
N LYS A 85 -1.51 15.00 4.36
CA LYS A 85 -2.03 16.27 4.87
C LYS A 85 -1.21 16.82 6.03
N THR A 86 -0.70 15.96 6.91
CA THR A 86 0.14 16.37 8.04
C THR A 86 1.52 16.85 7.61
N PHE A 87 2.11 16.21 6.59
CA PHE A 87 3.47 16.53 6.10
C PHE A 87 3.47 16.92 4.62
N PRO A 88 2.87 18.08 4.25
CA PRO A 88 2.71 18.47 2.85
C PRO A 88 4.05 18.78 2.14
N GLN A 89 5.09 19.15 2.89
CA GLN A 89 6.43 19.44 2.36
C GLN A 89 7.26 18.18 2.06
N TYR A 90 6.92 17.05 2.70
CA TYR A 90 7.64 15.78 2.61
C TYR A 90 6.67 14.64 2.27
N MET A 91 5.84 14.86 1.23
CA MET A 91 4.77 13.93 0.88
C MET A 91 5.30 12.53 0.51
N GLY A 92 6.41 12.41 -0.24
CA GLY A 92 7.01 11.13 -0.60
C GLY A 92 7.58 10.39 0.60
N PHE A 93 8.18 11.09 1.56
CA PHE A 93 8.62 10.49 2.83
C PHE A 93 7.43 10.04 3.67
N ALA A 94 6.37 10.85 3.76
CA ALA A 94 5.16 10.52 4.52
C ALA A 94 4.43 9.31 3.92
N THR A 95 4.21 9.29 2.60
CA THR A 95 3.61 8.13 1.92
C THR A 95 4.52 6.91 2.01
N GLY A 96 5.81 7.06 1.70
CA GLY A 96 6.78 5.95 1.76
C GLY A 96 6.85 5.30 3.13
N THR A 97 6.89 6.10 4.21
CA THR A 97 6.92 5.60 5.59
C THR A 97 5.61 4.89 5.96
N SER A 98 4.46 5.48 5.66
CA SER A 98 3.15 4.84 5.89
C SER A 98 3.04 3.48 5.19
N LEU A 99 3.48 3.42 3.93
CA LEU A 99 3.51 2.18 3.15
C LEU A 99 4.51 1.17 3.70
N ALA A 100 5.66 1.61 4.21
CA ALA A 100 6.65 0.73 4.83
C ALA A 100 6.13 0.11 6.14
N ILE A 101 5.44 0.90 6.97
CA ILE A 101 4.78 0.40 8.19
C ILE A 101 3.74 -0.66 7.83
N PHE A 102 2.89 -0.38 6.85
CA PHE A 102 1.90 -1.34 6.38
C PHE A 102 2.56 -2.63 5.83
N GLY A 103 3.61 -2.49 5.02
CA GLY A 103 4.33 -3.63 4.41
C GLY A 103 5.13 -4.48 5.40
N THR A 104 5.57 -3.91 6.53
CA THR A 104 6.29 -4.65 7.59
C THR A 104 5.37 -5.29 8.62
N SER A 105 4.11 -4.86 8.70
CA SER A 105 3.13 -5.41 9.65
C SER A 105 2.99 -6.95 9.62
N PRO A 106 3.06 -7.66 8.48
CA PRO A 106 2.96 -9.12 8.48
C PRO A 106 4.17 -9.81 9.14
N LEU A 107 5.37 -9.22 9.06
CA LEU A 107 6.57 -9.75 9.71
C LEU A 107 6.44 -9.64 11.23
N PHE A 108 5.94 -8.51 11.71
CA PHE A 108 5.68 -8.29 13.13
C PHE A 108 4.57 -9.24 13.65
N LEU A 109 3.46 -9.35 12.92
CA LEU A 109 2.39 -10.29 13.27
C LEU A 109 2.85 -11.74 13.25
N SER A 110 3.71 -12.13 12.30
CA SER A 110 4.30 -13.47 12.26
C SER A 110 5.13 -13.78 13.51
N MET A 111 5.89 -12.80 14.01
CA MET A 111 6.61 -12.94 15.28
C MET A 111 5.65 -13.15 16.46
N ILE A 112 4.56 -12.39 16.53
CA ILE A 112 3.53 -12.55 17.58
C ILE A 112 2.91 -13.95 17.53
N VAL A 113 2.52 -14.42 16.34
CA VAL A 113 1.95 -15.77 16.14
C VAL A 113 2.89 -16.86 16.66
N SER A 114 4.18 -16.77 16.32
CA SER A 114 5.20 -17.75 16.72
C SER A 114 5.53 -17.76 18.23
N ARG A 115 5.14 -16.72 18.96
CA ARG A 115 5.42 -16.60 20.40
C ARG A 115 4.20 -16.88 21.26
N LEU A 116 3.03 -16.40 20.84
CA LEU A 116 1.81 -16.42 21.65
C LEU A 116 0.81 -17.49 21.22
N PHE A 117 0.83 -17.94 19.96
CA PHE A 117 -0.23 -18.77 19.37
C PHE A 117 0.25 -20.11 18.82
N SER A 118 1.56 -20.40 18.85
CA SER A 118 2.12 -21.70 18.48
C SER A 118 2.40 -22.57 19.70
N THR A 119 1.81 -23.77 19.73
CA THR A 119 2.08 -24.78 20.77
C THR A 119 2.80 -25.98 20.14
N THR A 120 3.83 -26.50 20.82
CA THR A 120 4.73 -27.56 20.33
C THR A 120 4.03 -28.87 19.90
N SER A 121 2.78 -29.11 20.35
CA SER A 121 2.04 -30.35 20.12
C SER A 121 0.83 -30.25 19.17
N SER A 122 0.33 -29.04 18.85
CA SER A 122 -0.95 -28.87 18.14
C SER A 122 -0.92 -27.86 16.98
N GLY A 123 0.25 -27.31 16.64
CA GLY A 123 0.37 -26.29 15.60
C GLY A 123 -0.05 -24.89 16.08
N VAL A 124 -0.48 -24.04 15.15
CA VAL A 124 -0.89 -22.66 15.41
C VAL A 124 -2.40 -22.62 15.67
N ASP A 125 -2.83 -22.03 16.79
CA ASP A 125 -4.25 -21.81 17.08
C ASP A 125 -4.78 -20.62 16.25
N VAL A 126 -5.31 -20.96 15.07
CA VAL A 126 -5.82 -19.98 14.09
C VAL A 126 -7.03 -19.24 14.65
N ALA A 127 -7.95 -19.93 15.35
CA ALA A 127 -9.16 -19.31 15.88
C ALA A 127 -8.82 -18.18 16.86
N ARG A 128 -7.94 -18.46 17.82
CA ARG A 128 -7.54 -17.46 18.82
C ARG A 128 -6.77 -16.29 18.21
N PHE A 129 -5.92 -16.54 17.21
CA PHE A 129 -5.22 -15.47 16.51
C PHE A 129 -6.19 -14.52 15.80
N PHE A 130 -7.21 -15.05 15.10
CA PHE A 130 -8.20 -14.22 14.41
C PHE A 130 -9.12 -13.47 15.38
N VAL A 131 -9.48 -14.06 16.54
CA VAL A 131 -10.18 -13.31 17.62
C VAL A 131 -9.31 -12.18 18.15
N PHE A 132 -8.01 -12.42 18.38
CA PHE A 132 -7.07 -11.39 18.79
C PHE A 132 -7.01 -10.23 17.78
N MET A 133 -6.94 -10.54 16.49
CA MET A 133 -6.98 -9.52 15.42
C MET A 133 -8.31 -8.74 15.39
N ALA A 134 -9.44 -9.41 15.62
CA ALA A 134 -10.76 -8.75 15.68
C ALA A 134 -10.87 -7.76 16.86
N ILE A 135 -10.29 -8.11 18.01
CA ILE A 135 -10.25 -7.23 19.19
C ILE A 135 -9.28 -6.07 18.95
N LEU A 136 -8.06 -6.36 18.45
CA LEU A 136 -7.03 -5.35 18.21
C LEU A 136 -7.50 -4.28 17.22
N THR A 137 -8.07 -4.69 16.08
CA THR A 137 -8.63 -3.75 15.11
C THR A 137 -9.90 -3.06 15.60
N GLY A 138 -10.67 -3.71 16.49
CA GLY A 138 -11.82 -3.10 17.15
C GLY A 138 -11.44 -2.08 18.23
N SER A 139 -10.28 -2.22 18.90
CA SER A 139 -9.86 -1.26 19.93
C SER A 139 -9.48 0.10 19.36
N GLU A 140 -9.05 0.16 18.10
CA GLU A 140 -8.81 1.43 17.40
C GLU A 140 -10.07 2.32 17.37
N TYR A 141 -11.26 1.71 17.27
CA TYR A 141 -12.55 2.42 17.37
C TYR A 141 -12.75 3.08 18.73
N ALA A 142 -12.33 2.42 19.81
CA ALA A 142 -12.50 2.94 21.16
C ALA A 142 -11.59 4.15 21.42
N GLU A 143 -10.38 4.15 20.86
CA GLU A 143 -9.44 5.27 20.94
C GLU A 143 -9.95 6.48 20.14
N ASP A 144 -10.43 6.29 18.91
CA ASP A 144 -10.98 7.37 18.07
C ASP A 144 -12.17 8.08 18.75
N ARG A 145 -12.98 7.35 19.51
CA ARG A 145 -14.11 7.91 20.28
C ARG A 145 -13.68 8.71 21.51
N LEU A 146 -12.50 8.44 22.07
CA LEU A 146 -11.96 9.16 23.23
C LEU A 146 -11.24 10.46 22.84
N VAL A 147 -10.75 10.56 21.59
CA VAL A 147 -10.03 11.72 21.05
C VAL A 147 -11.02 12.73 20.42
N ASP A 148 -12.09 13.06 21.15
CA ASP A 148 -13.13 14.02 20.73
C ASP A 148 -12.71 15.51 20.92
N GLN A 149 -11.40 15.79 20.96
CA GLN A 149 -10.88 17.17 21.00
C GLN A 149 -10.30 17.61 19.65
N ASP A 150 -11.02 18.54 19.03
CA ASP A 150 -10.52 19.61 18.15
C ASP A 150 -9.57 19.22 17.00
N GLU A 151 -10.13 18.64 15.94
CA GLU A 151 -9.41 18.51 14.65
C GLU A 151 -9.37 19.81 13.84
N ARG A 152 -10.02 20.87 14.30
CA ARG A 152 -9.90 22.21 13.71
C ARG A 152 -8.61 22.93 14.11
N THR A 153 -7.85 22.38 15.06
CA THR A 153 -6.54 22.91 15.41
C THR A 153 -5.50 21.93 14.90
N SER A 154 -4.88 22.28 13.76
CA SER A 154 -3.56 21.76 13.43
C SER A 154 -2.66 21.99 14.65
N LEU A 155 -2.36 20.95 15.44
CA LEU A 155 -1.48 21.06 16.63
C LEU A 155 -0.06 21.51 16.26
N LEU A 156 0.24 21.47 14.97
CA LEU A 156 1.26 22.28 14.34
C LEU A 156 0.52 23.31 13.48
N ALA A 157 0.12 24.45 14.05
CA ALA A 157 -0.04 25.63 13.21
C ALA A 157 1.28 25.74 12.45
N PRO A 158 1.29 25.79 11.10
CA PRO A 158 2.53 26.02 10.41
C PRO A 158 3.04 27.35 10.94
N SER A 159 4.08 27.31 11.77
CA SER A 159 4.87 28.48 12.06
C SER A 159 5.56 28.79 10.74
N VAL A 160 4.84 29.48 9.87
CA VAL A 160 5.35 30.07 8.65
C VAL A 160 6.30 31.15 9.14
N LYS A 161 7.53 30.74 9.44
CA LYS A 161 8.65 31.67 9.34
C LYS A 161 8.62 32.12 7.88
N SER A 162 8.20 33.36 7.68
CA SER A 162 8.36 34.07 6.42
C SER A 162 9.85 34.03 6.09
N VAL A 163 10.27 33.01 5.34
CA VAL A 163 11.60 32.97 4.74
C VAL A 163 11.50 33.88 3.54
N ALA A 164 11.65 35.18 3.79
CA ALA A 164 11.99 36.15 2.77
C ALA A 164 13.17 35.57 1.97
N ASN A 165 13.01 35.46 0.65
CA ASN A 165 14.00 35.03 -0.37
C ASN A 165 13.92 33.60 -0.94
N VAL A 166 12.79 32.88 -0.84
CA VAL A 166 12.57 31.73 -1.75
C VAL A 166 11.85 32.23 -3.00
N VAL A 167 12.51 32.12 -4.16
CA VAL A 167 11.91 32.37 -5.48
C VAL A 167 10.84 31.31 -5.69
N VAL A 168 9.59 31.68 -5.38
CA VAL A 168 8.42 30.86 -5.59
C VAL A 168 8.07 30.90 -7.08
N VAL A 169 7.97 29.73 -7.71
CA VAL A 169 7.40 29.62 -9.06
C VAL A 169 5.87 29.51 -8.89
N PRO A 170 5.09 30.52 -9.30
CA PRO A 170 3.64 30.45 -9.26
C PRO A 170 3.14 29.44 -10.29
N ALA A 171 2.36 28.47 -9.85
CA ALA A 171 1.64 27.54 -10.70
C ALA A 171 0.16 27.99 -10.82
N PRO A 172 -0.47 27.87 -12.00
CA PRO A 172 -1.88 28.14 -12.17
C PRO A 172 -2.73 27.31 -11.21
N GLU A 173 -3.80 27.90 -10.68
CA GLU A 173 -4.81 27.17 -9.93
C GLU A 173 -5.38 26.06 -10.81
N PRO A 174 -5.39 24.79 -10.38
CA PRO A 174 -6.07 23.76 -11.14
C PRO A 174 -7.55 24.11 -11.10
N ASP A 175 -8.14 24.38 -12.28
CA ASP A 175 -9.58 24.45 -12.46
C ASP A 175 -10.22 23.26 -11.72
N ASP A 176 -11.45 23.42 -11.20
CA ASP A 176 -12.27 22.36 -10.59
C ASP A 176 -12.60 21.26 -11.64
N LEU A 177 -11.56 20.60 -12.16
CA LEU A 177 -11.66 19.51 -13.10
C LEU A 177 -12.24 18.34 -12.32
N ALA A 178 -13.42 17.91 -12.73
CA ALA A 178 -13.99 16.69 -12.21
C ALA A 178 -13.00 15.56 -12.48
N ALA A 179 -12.82 14.63 -11.54
CA ALA A 179 -11.91 13.48 -11.72
C ALA A 179 -12.19 12.65 -12.98
N ILE A 180 -13.38 12.81 -13.57
CA ILE A 180 -13.77 12.19 -14.84
C ILE A 180 -13.08 12.83 -16.06
N ASP A 181 -12.67 14.09 -15.98
CA ASP A 181 -11.96 14.78 -17.05
C ASP A 181 -10.52 14.25 -17.21
N LEU A 182 -9.94 13.67 -16.16
CA LEU A 182 -8.68 12.94 -16.24
C LEU A 182 -8.75 11.74 -17.21
N LEU A 183 -9.93 11.14 -17.40
CA LEU A 183 -10.10 10.03 -18.33
C LEU A 183 -9.98 10.46 -19.80
N LYS A 184 -10.06 11.76 -20.10
CA LYS A 184 -9.89 12.30 -21.45
C LYS A 184 -8.42 12.50 -21.81
N GLU A 185 -7.54 12.57 -20.82
CA GLU A 185 -6.11 12.83 -21.01
C GLU A 185 -5.37 11.59 -21.54
N PRO A 186 -4.69 11.66 -22.70
CA PRO A 186 -3.90 10.53 -23.22
C PRO A 186 -2.79 10.10 -22.27
N SER A 187 -2.16 11.06 -21.58
CA SER A 187 -1.08 10.84 -20.60
C SER A 187 -1.54 9.96 -19.43
N PHE A 188 -2.81 10.09 -19.02
CA PHE A 188 -3.40 9.26 -17.98
C PHE A 188 -3.43 7.79 -18.39
N TRP A 189 -3.87 7.49 -19.62
CA TRP A 189 -3.94 6.11 -20.12
C TRP A 189 -2.57 5.48 -20.34
N VAL A 190 -1.58 6.25 -20.80
CA VAL A 190 -0.19 5.76 -20.91
C VAL A 190 0.37 5.40 -19.54
N LEU A 191 0.19 6.28 -18.55
CA LEU A 191 0.61 6.01 -17.17
C LEU A 191 -0.13 4.81 -16.59
N ALA A 192 -1.46 4.73 -16.78
CA ALA A 192 -2.29 3.62 -16.32
C ALA A 192 -1.84 2.29 -16.94
N LEU A 193 -1.49 2.28 -18.23
CA LEU A 193 -0.98 1.09 -18.91
C LEU A 193 0.37 0.65 -18.34
N ILE A 194 1.32 1.58 -18.16
CA ILE A 194 2.65 1.28 -17.60
C ILE A 194 2.52 0.76 -16.16
N VAL A 195 1.75 1.45 -15.33
CA VAL A 195 1.52 1.05 -13.93
C VAL A 195 0.81 -0.30 -13.89
N SER A 196 -0.23 -0.51 -14.69
CA SER A 196 -0.95 -1.78 -14.77
C SER A 196 -0.04 -2.93 -15.19
N LEU A 197 0.84 -2.72 -16.17
CA LEU A 197 1.77 -3.76 -16.63
C LEU A 197 2.82 -4.10 -15.57
N VAL A 198 3.46 -3.09 -14.97
CA VAL A 198 4.54 -3.32 -14.00
C VAL A 198 3.99 -3.78 -12.64
N VAL A 199 2.99 -3.10 -12.08
CA VAL A 199 2.36 -3.49 -10.81
C VAL A 199 1.59 -4.78 -10.97
N GLY A 200 0.86 -4.97 -12.08
CA GLY A 200 0.14 -6.21 -12.35
C GLY A 200 1.08 -7.42 -12.41
N ALA A 201 2.23 -7.31 -13.07
CA ALA A 201 3.24 -8.36 -13.09
C ALA A 201 3.87 -8.58 -11.69
N ALA A 202 4.14 -7.52 -10.93
CA ALA A 202 4.67 -7.62 -9.58
C ALA A 202 3.69 -8.30 -8.60
N GLU A 203 2.40 -7.93 -8.67
CA GLU A 203 1.32 -8.55 -7.88
C GLU A 203 1.07 -10.01 -8.28
N MET A 204 1.17 -10.33 -9.58
CA MET A 204 1.10 -11.71 -10.06
C MET A 204 2.22 -12.56 -9.47
N ILE A 205 3.47 -12.07 -9.46
CA ILE A 205 4.60 -12.78 -8.84
C ILE A 205 4.36 -12.95 -7.34
N LYS A 206 3.97 -11.89 -6.63
CA LYS A 206 3.69 -11.94 -5.18
C LYS A 206 2.60 -12.96 -4.84
N SER A 207 1.52 -12.98 -5.63
CA SER A 207 0.38 -13.87 -5.40
C SER A 207 0.67 -15.33 -5.76
N ASN A 208 1.66 -15.58 -6.62
CA ASN A 208 1.99 -16.92 -7.12
C ASN A 208 3.41 -17.39 -6.76
N ILE A 209 4.11 -16.69 -5.86
CA ILE A 209 5.52 -16.98 -5.54
C ILE A 209 5.72 -18.42 -5.05
N GLY A 210 4.74 -18.96 -4.31
CA GLY A 210 4.73 -20.36 -3.89
C GLY A 210 4.78 -21.33 -5.08
N LEU A 211 3.95 -21.10 -6.09
CA LEU A 211 3.91 -21.92 -7.31
C LEU A 211 5.19 -21.77 -8.14
N VAL A 212 5.75 -20.56 -8.21
CA VAL A 212 7.02 -20.28 -8.93
C VAL A 212 8.19 -21.03 -8.29
N VAL A 213 8.25 -21.07 -6.95
CA VAL A 213 9.30 -21.82 -6.24
C VAL A 213 9.08 -23.32 -6.39
N LEU A 214 7.84 -23.79 -6.32
CA LEU A 214 7.50 -25.22 -6.46
C LEU A 214 7.77 -25.75 -7.86
N SER A 215 7.54 -24.98 -8.93
CA SER A 215 7.82 -25.41 -10.31
C SER A 215 9.31 -25.63 -10.58
N LEU A 216 10.17 -25.07 -9.74
CA LEU A 216 11.62 -25.21 -9.81
C LEU A 216 12.19 -26.21 -8.78
N SER A 217 11.35 -26.76 -7.89
CA SER A 217 11.76 -27.67 -6.83
C SER A 217 11.46 -29.14 -7.17
N THR A 218 12.42 -30.03 -6.92
CA THR A 218 12.23 -31.49 -6.95
C THR A 218 12.18 -32.14 -5.55
N ALA A 219 12.53 -31.41 -4.48
CA ALA A 219 12.34 -31.82 -3.08
C ALA A 219 12.41 -30.64 -2.10
N SER A 220 11.53 -30.64 -1.08
CA SER A 220 11.55 -29.82 0.16
C SER A 220 11.37 -28.29 0.02
N GLY A 221 10.30 -27.81 -0.62
CA GLY A 221 10.11 -26.40 -1.00
C GLY A 221 9.60 -25.38 0.06
N ALA A 222 9.19 -25.78 1.27
CA ALA A 222 8.50 -24.85 2.19
C ALA A 222 9.39 -23.73 2.76
N GLN A 223 10.63 -24.05 3.15
CA GLN A 223 11.57 -23.08 3.72
C GLN A 223 12.03 -22.07 2.67
N ASP A 224 12.15 -22.49 1.41
CA ASP A 224 12.56 -21.62 0.31
C ASP A 224 11.45 -20.67 -0.13
N ILE A 225 10.17 -21.08 -0.07
CA ILE A 225 9.04 -20.18 -0.30
C ILE A 225 9.03 -19.03 0.72
N SER A 226 9.16 -19.36 2.02
CA SER A 226 9.17 -18.36 3.08
C SER A 226 10.30 -17.35 2.92
N ARG A 227 11.52 -17.81 2.56
CA ARG A 227 12.65 -16.94 2.26
C ARG A 227 12.37 -15.98 1.11
N GLN A 228 11.79 -16.46 0.01
CA GLN A 228 11.46 -15.58 -1.12
C GLN A 228 10.42 -14.51 -0.75
N VAL A 229 9.38 -14.88 0.00
CA VAL A 229 8.38 -13.93 0.50
C VAL A 229 9.03 -12.86 1.39
N GLN A 230 9.92 -13.25 2.30
CA GLN A 230 10.65 -12.32 3.17
C GLN A 230 11.54 -11.37 2.36
N VAL A 231 12.26 -11.87 1.36
CA VAL A 231 13.12 -11.04 0.49
C VAL A 231 12.29 -9.99 -0.26
N ILE A 232 11.12 -10.37 -0.80
CA ILE A 232 10.21 -9.41 -1.45
C ILE A 232 9.77 -8.33 -0.45
N ALA A 233 9.30 -8.74 0.73
CA ALA A 233 8.78 -7.82 1.74
C ALA A 233 9.84 -6.83 2.25
N VAL A 234 11.06 -7.32 2.54
CA VAL A 234 12.18 -6.47 2.98
C VAL A 234 12.61 -5.51 1.89
N SER A 235 12.72 -5.99 0.64
CA SER A 235 13.11 -5.15 -0.50
C SER A 235 12.07 -4.05 -0.79
N ASP A 236 10.78 -4.40 -0.79
CA ASP A 236 9.68 -3.45 -0.96
C ASP A 236 9.66 -2.38 0.14
N THR A 237 9.81 -2.81 1.40
CA THR A 237 9.89 -1.90 2.56
C THR A 237 11.08 -0.95 2.46
N LEU A 238 12.28 -1.48 2.22
CA LEU A 238 13.49 -0.67 2.15
C LEU A 238 13.40 0.34 1.00
N THR A 239 12.86 -0.10 -0.14
CA THR A 239 12.67 0.79 -1.30
C THR A 239 11.74 1.94 -0.95
N ARG A 240 10.63 1.70 -0.24
CA ARG A 240 9.70 2.76 0.19
C ARG A 240 10.37 3.79 1.11
N LEU A 241 11.20 3.32 2.03
CA LEU A 241 11.93 4.18 2.97
C LEU A 241 13.05 5.00 2.32
N LEU A 242 13.65 4.50 1.23
CA LEU A 242 14.74 5.19 0.52
C LEU A 242 14.22 6.11 -0.59
N VAL A 243 13.34 5.57 -1.46
CA VAL A 243 12.87 6.26 -2.66
C VAL A 243 11.96 7.43 -2.31
N GLY A 244 11.14 7.33 -1.26
CA GLY A 244 10.25 8.41 -0.80
C GLY A 244 10.99 9.71 -0.49
N PRO A 245 11.86 9.75 0.53
CA PRO A 245 12.62 10.96 0.86
C PRO A 245 13.57 11.39 -0.26
N PHE A 246 14.16 10.46 -1.02
CA PHE A 246 14.98 10.81 -2.18
C PHE A 246 14.16 11.54 -3.27
N ALA A 247 12.92 11.10 -3.51
CA ALA A 247 12.03 11.76 -4.46
C ALA A 247 11.63 13.16 -4.02
N ASP A 248 11.46 13.40 -2.72
CA ASP A 248 11.10 14.72 -2.21
C ASP A 248 12.25 15.73 -2.33
N VAL A 249 13.50 15.26 -2.22
CA VAL A 249 14.70 16.11 -2.43
C VAL A 249 14.86 16.45 -3.92
N VAL A 250 14.65 15.48 -4.80
CA VAL A 250 14.93 15.63 -6.24
C VAL A 250 13.75 16.26 -7.01
N SER A 251 12.53 16.02 -6.54
CA SER A 251 11.27 16.40 -7.21
C SER A 251 10.26 16.96 -6.19
N PRO A 252 10.48 18.19 -5.68
CA PRO A 252 9.60 18.81 -4.70
C PRO A 252 8.20 19.05 -5.28
N VAL A 253 7.19 18.84 -4.44
CA VAL A 253 5.78 18.96 -4.84
C VAL A 253 5.29 20.39 -4.60
N ALA A 254 4.35 20.86 -5.44
CA ALA A 254 3.71 22.15 -5.25
C ALA A 254 2.95 22.20 -3.92
N SER A 255 3.24 23.23 -3.12
CA SER A 255 2.52 23.54 -1.88
C SER A 255 1.62 24.75 -2.09
N TYR A 256 0.39 24.69 -1.59
CA TYR A 256 -0.53 25.83 -1.61
C TYR A 256 -0.07 26.87 -0.58
N SER A 257 0.30 28.07 -1.03
CA SER A 257 0.68 29.16 -0.13
C SER A 257 -0.56 29.93 0.34
N SER A 258 -0.50 30.49 1.54
CA SER A 258 -1.56 31.29 2.17
C SER A 258 -1.96 32.57 1.41
N GLY A 259 -1.31 32.87 0.29
CA GLY A 259 -1.66 33.95 -0.63
C GLY A 259 -2.51 33.53 -1.83
N GLY A 260 -3.05 32.30 -1.85
CA GLY A 260 -3.89 31.80 -2.94
C GLY A 260 -3.14 31.33 -4.18
N VAL A 261 -1.81 31.20 -4.09
CA VAL A 261 -0.94 30.83 -5.22
C VAL A 261 -0.29 29.48 -4.95
N TRP A 262 -0.38 28.56 -5.91
CA TRP A 262 0.37 27.31 -5.90
C TRP A 262 1.84 27.62 -6.12
N ALA A 263 2.69 27.16 -5.20
CA ALA A 263 4.08 27.51 -5.15
C ALA A 263 4.94 26.26 -5.17
N PHE A 264 5.83 26.12 -6.15
CA PHE A 264 6.94 25.16 -6.03
C PHE A 264 8.05 25.78 -5.17
N PRO A 265 8.53 25.07 -4.13
CA PRO A 265 9.62 25.59 -3.31
C PRO A 265 10.94 25.67 -4.08
N ARG A 266 11.13 24.85 -5.14
CA ARG A 266 12.29 24.85 -6.06
C ARG A 266 11.89 24.28 -7.43
N LYS A 267 12.66 24.59 -8.48
CA LYS A 267 12.54 23.92 -9.79
C LYS A 267 12.90 22.43 -9.63
N PRO A 268 12.10 21.49 -10.19
CA PRO A 268 12.43 20.07 -10.14
C PRO A 268 13.65 19.77 -11.02
N TYR A 269 14.60 19.00 -10.49
CA TYR A 269 15.77 18.57 -11.27
C TYR A 269 15.46 17.35 -12.16
N ILE A 270 14.57 16.46 -11.69
CA ILE A 270 14.14 15.25 -12.40
C ILE A 270 12.63 15.07 -12.20
N THR A 271 11.90 14.68 -13.26
CA THR A 271 10.46 14.39 -13.17
C THR A 271 10.22 13.00 -12.56
N ARG A 272 9.15 12.86 -11.77
CA ARG A 272 8.81 11.59 -11.08
C ARG A 272 8.64 10.38 -12.01
N ILE A 273 8.38 10.63 -13.30
CA ILE A 273 8.30 9.60 -14.36
C ILE A 273 9.63 8.84 -14.50
N HIS A 274 10.77 9.49 -14.26
CA HIS A 274 12.08 8.83 -14.36
C HIS A 274 12.24 7.72 -13.31
N PHE A 275 11.70 7.89 -12.11
CA PHE A 275 11.69 6.84 -11.09
C PHE A 275 10.86 5.62 -11.52
N LEU A 276 9.75 5.87 -12.20
CA LEU A 276 8.92 4.82 -12.77
C LEU A 276 9.64 4.09 -13.91
N ALA A 277 10.33 4.84 -14.77
CA ALA A 277 11.09 4.30 -15.88
C ALA A 277 12.28 3.46 -15.41
N THR A 278 13.05 3.92 -14.41
CA THR A 278 14.18 3.16 -13.87
C THR A 278 13.72 1.88 -13.17
N ALA A 279 12.62 1.93 -12.41
CA ALA A 279 12.02 0.74 -11.80
C ALA A 279 11.54 -0.26 -12.87
N SER A 280 10.88 0.22 -13.92
CA SER A 280 10.42 -0.62 -15.04
C SER A 280 11.58 -1.28 -15.78
N LEU A 281 12.64 -0.52 -16.12
CA LEU A 281 13.85 -1.05 -16.76
C LEU A 281 14.56 -2.10 -15.90
N LEU A 282 14.67 -1.85 -14.59
CA LEU A 282 15.23 -2.82 -13.64
C LEU A 282 14.39 -4.11 -13.60
N PHE A 283 13.07 -3.98 -13.67
CA PHE A 283 12.17 -5.14 -13.67
C PHE A 283 12.29 -5.94 -14.98
N THR A 284 12.31 -5.28 -16.14
CA THR A 284 12.51 -5.92 -17.45
C THR A 284 13.86 -6.62 -17.55
N THR A 285 14.94 -5.98 -17.12
CA THR A 285 16.28 -6.59 -17.13
C THR A 285 16.35 -7.83 -16.25
N THR A 286 15.62 -7.85 -15.14
CA THR A 286 15.52 -9.03 -14.27
C THR A 286 14.77 -10.17 -14.95
N PHE A 287 13.69 -9.90 -15.69
CA PHE A 287 13.03 -10.92 -16.50
C PHE A 287 13.94 -11.49 -17.59
N LEU A 288 14.70 -10.63 -18.27
CA LEU A 288 15.69 -11.07 -19.27
C LEU A 288 16.78 -11.94 -18.64
N TRP A 289 17.28 -11.56 -17.46
CA TRP A 289 18.23 -12.38 -16.70
C TRP A 289 17.64 -13.75 -16.35
N GLN A 290 16.37 -13.80 -15.94
CA GLN A 290 15.69 -15.04 -15.59
C GLN A 290 15.60 -15.99 -16.80
N ILE A 291 15.38 -15.46 -18.00
CA ILE A 291 15.32 -16.24 -19.25
C ILE A 291 16.70 -16.81 -19.61
N LEU A 292 17.77 -16.03 -19.44
CA LEU A 292 19.10 -16.37 -19.94
C LEU A 292 19.94 -17.21 -18.95
N ALA A 293 19.84 -16.92 -17.65
CA ALA A 293 20.80 -17.42 -16.64
C ALA A 293 20.16 -18.30 -15.55
N ALA A 294 18.87 -18.15 -15.27
CA ALA A 294 18.28 -18.82 -14.11
C ALA A 294 17.74 -20.20 -14.46
N ARG A 295 18.59 -21.23 -14.26
CA ARG A 295 18.20 -22.65 -14.33
C ARG A 295 18.17 -23.36 -12.98
N SER A 296 18.39 -22.62 -11.89
CA SER A 296 18.44 -23.16 -10.52
C SER A 296 17.66 -22.29 -9.53
N GLN A 297 17.18 -22.93 -8.46
CA GLN A 297 16.38 -22.30 -7.40
C GLN A 297 17.11 -21.15 -6.70
N GLY A 298 18.43 -21.27 -6.55
CA GLY A 298 19.29 -20.23 -5.98
C GLY A 298 19.40 -18.96 -6.83
N ALA A 299 18.89 -18.95 -8.07
CA ALA A 299 18.90 -17.77 -8.94
C ALA A 299 17.56 -17.00 -8.92
N LEU A 300 16.61 -17.35 -8.04
CA LEU A 300 15.31 -16.65 -7.93
C LEU A 300 15.34 -15.36 -7.09
N TRP A 301 16.34 -15.19 -6.24
CA TRP A 301 16.42 -14.00 -5.38
C TRP A 301 16.45 -12.66 -6.15
N PRO A 302 17.07 -12.52 -7.35
CA PRO A 302 17.03 -11.27 -8.10
C PRO A 302 15.61 -10.91 -8.52
N LEU A 303 14.81 -11.90 -8.92
CA LEU A 303 13.40 -11.71 -9.25
C LEU A 303 12.63 -11.14 -8.05
N SER A 304 12.80 -11.75 -6.88
CA SER A 304 12.17 -11.32 -5.63
C SER A 304 12.58 -9.90 -5.21
N ILE A 305 13.88 -9.58 -5.27
CA ILE A 305 14.39 -8.23 -4.94
C ILE A 305 13.81 -7.20 -5.92
N SER A 306 13.90 -7.49 -7.22
CA SER A 306 13.42 -6.62 -8.29
C SER A 306 11.91 -6.36 -8.22
N THR A 307 11.11 -7.40 -7.95
CA THR A 307 9.67 -7.26 -7.67
C THR A 307 9.42 -6.32 -6.49
N GLY A 308 10.19 -6.45 -5.40
CA GLY A 308 10.08 -5.55 -4.26
C GLY A 308 10.44 -4.10 -4.60
N ILE A 309 11.53 -3.88 -5.34
CA ILE A 309 11.98 -2.53 -5.75
C ILE A 309 10.94 -1.88 -6.68
N ALA A 310 10.47 -2.61 -7.69
CA ALA A 310 9.50 -2.09 -8.65
C ALA A 310 8.20 -1.71 -7.92
N ASN A 311 7.69 -2.60 -7.09
CA ASN A 311 6.47 -2.37 -6.33
C ASN A 311 6.61 -1.19 -5.34
N GLY A 312 7.68 -1.17 -4.56
CA GLY A 312 7.94 -0.12 -3.58
C GLY A 312 8.08 1.26 -4.22
N THR A 313 8.78 1.34 -5.35
CA THR A 313 8.96 2.59 -6.10
C THR A 313 7.64 3.11 -6.65
N ILE A 314 6.86 2.25 -7.33
CA ILE A 314 5.62 2.67 -7.98
C ILE A 314 4.59 3.15 -6.94
N PHE A 315 4.35 2.36 -5.88
CA PHE A 315 3.37 2.75 -4.86
C PHE A 315 3.80 4.02 -4.12
N THR A 316 5.09 4.24 -3.86
CA THR A 316 5.55 5.50 -3.23
C THR A 316 5.33 6.71 -4.14
N MET A 317 5.51 6.55 -5.45
CA MET A 317 5.38 7.63 -6.42
C MET A 317 3.94 7.94 -6.81
N LEU A 318 3.07 6.93 -6.87
CA LEU A 318 1.69 7.06 -7.36
C LEU A 318 0.80 7.92 -6.45
N TYR A 319 1.06 7.90 -5.13
CA TYR A 319 0.27 8.67 -4.15
C TYR A 319 0.75 10.11 -3.98
N VAL A 320 1.93 10.45 -4.48
CA VAL A 320 2.37 11.83 -4.48
C VAL A 320 1.78 12.49 -5.72
N LYS A 321 1.18 13.69 -5.57
CA LYS A 321 0.64 14.45 -6.70
C LYS A 321 1.66 14.45 -7.84
N ILE A 322 1.37 13.69 -8.89
CA ILE A 322 2.09 13.78 -10.14
C ILE A 322 1.57 15.07 -10.76
N CYS A 323 2.06 16.21 -10.27
CA CYS A 323 1.92 17.45 -11.01
C CYS A 323 2.54 17.16 -12.36
N THR A 324 1.70 17.15 -13.37
CA THR A 324 2.05 17.13 -14.77
C THR A 324 2.94 18.34 -15.03
N ALA A 325 4.24 18.17 -14.82
CA ALA A 325 5.29 18.96 -15.46
C ALA A 325 5.35 18.62 -16.97
N VAL A 326 4.18 18.47 -17.60
CA VAL A 326 4.01 18.24 -19.03
C VAL A 326 3.69 19.56 -19.74
N HIS A 327 3.38 20.64 -19.01
CA HIS A 327 3.09 21.94 -19.61
C HIS A 327 4.23 22.97 -19.64
N ASP A 328 5.43 22.67 -19.12
CA ASP A 328 6.57 23.62 -19.11
C ASP A 328 7.73 23.22 -20.05
N VAL A 329 7.44 22.47 -21.11
CA VAL A 329 8.34 22.36 -22.26
C VAL A 329 7.50 22.50 -23.54
N TYR A 330 6.92 23.68 -23.75
CA TYR A 330 6.81 24.40 -25.04
C TYR A 330 6.35 25.83 -24.80
#